data_AF-A0A660LUR7-F1
#
_entry.id   AF-A0A660LUR7-F1
#
_cell.length_a   1.000
_cell.length_b   1.000
_cell.length_c   1.000
_cell.angle_alpha   90.00
_cell.angle_beta   90.00
_cell.angle_gamma   90.00
#
_symmetry.space_group_name_H-M   'P 1'
#
loop_
_entity.id
_entity.type
_entity.pdbx_description
1 polymer ?
#
loop_
_entity_poly.entity_id
_entity_poly.type
_entity_poly.pdbx_seq_one_letter_code
_entity_poly.pdbx_strand_id
1 'polypeptide(L)'
;MKKSLLVLATLGFALSLNAADLTDTCKSYFSDIDKMVEAYKQAGQEQQVKMYEDQKAQSMKQLAALPKEQQDATCKQAKEMFAQVMEQMKKQGLLK
;
A
#
# COMPACT_ATOMS: atom_id res chain seq x y z
N MET A 1 -14.63 -37.64 -19.72
CA MET A 1 -15.72 -36.65 -19.68
C MET A 1 -15.24 -35.38 -19.00
N LYS A 2 -15.66 -34.22 -19.54
CA LYS A 2 -15.66 -32.86 -18.97
C LYS A 2 -14.30 -32.15 -18.81
N LYS A 3 -13.91 -31.50 -19.90
CA LYS A 3 -13.00 -30.35 -19.96
C LYS A 3 -13.48 -29.29 -18.96
N SER A 4 -12.76 -29.06 -17.87
CA SER A 4 -12.95 -27.85 -17.06
C SER A 4 -11.85 -26.88 -17.43
N LEU A 5 -12.13 -26.10 -18.47
CA LEU A 5 -11.44 -24.85 -18.74
C LEU A 5 -11.63 -23.98 -17.50
N LEU A 6 -10.58 -23.89 -16.68
CA LEU A 6 -10.39 -22.80 -15.73
C LEU A 6 -10.26 -21.52 -16.57
N VAL A 7 -11.41 -20.92 -16.88
CA VAL A 7 -11.48 -19.56 -17.41
C VAL A 7 -11.03 -18.67 -16.26
N LEU A 8 -9.72 -18.38 -16.20
CA LEU A 8 -9.25 -17.16 -15.57
C LEU A 8 -9.90 -16.02 -16.36
N ALA A 9 -11.01 -15.51 -15.84
CA ALA A 9 -11.57 -14.27 -16.31
C ALA A 9 -10.51 -13.19 -16.07
N THR A 10 -9.74 -12.88 -17.11
CA THR A 10 -8.99 -11.63 -17.19
C THR A 10 -10.02 -10.52 -17.17
N LEU A 11 -10.30 -10.01 -15.97
CA LEU A 11 -10.98 -8.73 -15.78
C LEU A 11 -10.07 -7.65 -16.37
N GLY A 12 -10.20 -7.45 -17.68
CA GLY A 12 -9.75 -6.26 -18.35
C GLY A 12 -10.64 -5.10 -17.90
N PHE A 13 -10.26 -4.47 -16.79
CA PHE A 13 -10.83 -3.19 -16.41
C PHE A 13 -10.04 -2.09 -17.12
N ALA A 14 -10.55 -1.67 -18.27
CA ALA A 14 -10.23 -0.38 -18.84
C ALA A 14 -10.96 0.67 -17.99
N LEU A 15 -10.25 1.37 -17.09
CA LEU A 15 -10.74 2.61 -16.49
C LEU A 15 -9.60 3.61 -16.36
N SER A 16 -9.86 4.79 -16.93
CA SER A 16 -9.04 5.99 -16.95
C SER A 16 -8.68 6.39 -15.52
N LEU A 17 -7.38 6.38 -15.21
CA LEU A 17 -6.84 6.78 -13.91
C LEU A 17 -6.85 8.30 -13.75
N ASN A 18 -7.61 8.80 -12.77
CA ASN A 18 -7.25 10.03 -12.08
C ASN A 18 -6.38 9.66 -10.88
N ALA A 19 -5.11 10.04 -10.91
CA ALA A 19 -4.15 9.79 -9.82
C ALA A 19 -4.46 10.54 -8.51
N ALA A 20 -5.52 11.37 -8.47
CA ALA A 20 -5.98 12.11 -7.29
C ALA A 20 -7.06 11.38 -6.47
N ASP A 21 -7.45 10.17 -6.87
CA ASP A 21 -8.69 9.52 -6.42
C ASP A 21 -8.49 8.47 -5.32
N LEU A 22 -7.50 8.59 -4.44
CA LEU A 22 -7.41 7.74 -3.25
C LEU A 22 -8.42 8.17 -2.17
N THR A 23 -9.01 7.21 -1.46
CA THR A 23 -9.82 7.49 -0.26
C THR A 23 -8.97 8.03 0.88
N ASP A 24 -9.60 8.68 1.86
CA ASP A 24 -8.88 9.21 3.04
C ASP A 24 -8.26 8.10 3.88
N THR A 25 -8.86 6.91 3.93
CA THR A 25 -8.27 5.72 4.58
C THR A 25 -6.94 5.37 3.93
N CYS A 26 -6.88 5.33 2.60
CA CYS A 26 -5.64 5.05 1.86
C CYS A 26 -4.60 6.14 2.03
N LYS A 27 -5.00 7.42 1.98
CA LYS A 27 -4.09 8.54 2.22
C LYS A 27 -3.47 8.45 3.62
N SER A 28 -4.28 8.14 4.63
CA SER A 28 -3.79 7.96 6.00
C SER A 28 -2.82 6.79 6.10
N TYR A 29 -3.11 5.65 5.47
CA TYR A 29 -2.19 4.50 5.42
C TYR A 29 -0.84 4.88 4.79
N PHE A 30 -0.86 5.56 3.65
CA PHE A 30 0.36 6.00 2.98
C PHE A 30 1.14 7.05 3.76
N SER A 31 0.46 7.90 4.54
CA SER A 31 1.12 8.82 5.46
C SER A 31 1.84 8.09 6.60
N ASP A 32 1.31 6.96 7.08
CA ASP A 32 2.01 6.15 8.07
C ASP A 32 3.25 5.48 7.46
N ILE A 33 3.19 5.05 6.20
CA ILE A 33 4.38 4.58 5.46
C ILE A 33 5.42 5.71 5.34
N ASP A 34 5.01 6.94 5.04
CA ASP A 34 5.95 8.07 4.94
C ASP A 34 6.71 8.31 6.25
N LYS A 35 6.05 8.16 7.40
CA LYS A 35 6.72 8.27 8.70
C LYS A 35 7.77 7.18 8.90
N MET A 36 7.47 5.96 8.47
CA MET A 36 8.44 4.85 8.48
C MET A 36 9.62 5.14 7.54
N VAL A 37 9.36 5.60 6.32
CA VAL A 37 10.40 5.97 5.35
C VAL A 37 11.29 7.07 5.93
N GLU A 38 10.70 8.09 6.55
CA GLU A 38 11.44 9.17 7.20
C GLU A 38 12.30 8.65 8.36
N ALA A 39 11.79 7.71 9.16
CA ALA A 39 12.55 7.06 10.22
C ALA A 39 13.76 6.28 9.66
N TYR A 40 13.58 5.52 8.59
CA TYR A 40 14.69 4.83 7.92
C TYR A 40 15.71 5.79 7.33
N LYS A 41 15.25 6.91 6.77
CA LYS A 41 16.11 7.98 6.26
C LYS A 41 16.96 8.59 7.38
N GLN A 42 16.35 8.89 8.53
CA GLN A 42 17.07 9.40 9.71
C GLN A 42 18.07 8.38 10.28
N ALA A 43 17.77 7.09 10.15
CA ALA A 43 18.68 6.00 10.54
C ALA A 43 19.77 5.68 9.50
N GLY A 44 19.83 6.42 8.38
CA GLY A 44 20.82 6.21 7.31
C GLY A 44 20.59 4.94 6.48
N GLN A 45 19.38 4.36 6.51
CA GLN A 45 19.04 3.13 5.78
C GLN A 45 18.47 3.44 4.39
N GLU A 46 19.28 4.06 3.52
CA GLU A 46 18.84 4.54 2.20
C GLU A 46 18.27 3.44 1.27
N GLN A 47 18.78 2.21 1.38
CA GLN A 47 18.24 1.09 0.60
C GLN A 47 16.78 0.77 0.99
N GLN A 48 16.46 0.85 2.28
CA GLN A 48 15.10 0.64 2.77
C GLN A 48 14.18 1.79 2.36
N VAL A 49 14.68 3.03 2.45
CA VAL A 49 13.97 4.22 1.97
C VAL A 49 13.53 4.03 0.52
N LYS A 50 14.49 3.74 -0.38
CA LYS A 50 14.19 3.57 -1.80
C LYS A 50 13.20 2.43 -2.06
N MET A 51 13.39 1.28 -1.39
CA MET A 51 12.49 0.14 -1.53
C MET A 51 11.05 0.49 -1.16
N TYR A 52 10.86 1.17 -0.02
CA TYR A 52 9.52 1.54 0.44
C TYR A 52 8.87 2.66 -0.37
N GLU A 53 9.66 3.62 -0.87
CA GLU A 53 9.16 4.65 -1.79
C GLU A 53 8.69 4.04 -3.12
N ASP A 54 9.50 3.15 -3.70
CA ASP A 54 9.15 2.43 -4.94
C ASP A 54 7.89 1.57 -4.73
N GLN A 55 7.82 0.83 -3.62
CA GLN A 55 6.67 0.00 -3.26
C GLN A 55 5.42 0.87 -3.06
N LYS A 56 5.52 1.98 -2.33
CA LYS A 56 4.42 2.91 -2.11
C LYS A 56 3.88 3.44 -3.43
N ALA A 57 4.76 3.90 -4.33
CA ALA A 57 4.35 4.43 -5.63
C ALA A 57 3.59 3.38 -6.47
N GLN A 58 4.05 2.13 -6.45
CA GLN A 58 3.36 1.02 -7.11
C GLN A 58 2.00 0.74 -6.47
N SER A 59 1.93 0.65 -5.14
CA SER A 59 0.67 0.38 -4.41
C SER A 59 -0.35 1.49 -4.62
N MET A 60 0.07 2.76 -4.64
CA MET A 60 -0.82 3.89 -4.93
C MET A 60 -1.45 3.76 -6.33
N LYS A 61 -0.67 3.37 -7.34
CA LYS A 61 -1.19 3.15 -8.70
C LYS A 61 -2.18 1.99 -8.75
N GLN A 62 -1.89 0.89 -8.06
CA GLN A 62 -2.79 -0.26 -8.01
C GLN A 62 -4.11 0.07 -7.30
N LEU A 63 -4.06 0.79 -6.18
CA LEU A 63 -5.27 1.19 -5.44
C LEU A 63 -6.09 2.23 -6.19
N ALA A 64 -5.45 3.19 -6.86
CA ALA A 64 -6.16 4.18 -7.67
C ALA A 64 -6.95 3.55 -8.83
N ALA A 65 -6.59 2.34 -9.27
CA ALA A 65 -7.33 1.57 -10.27
C ALA A 65 -8.54 0.80 -9.70
N LEU A 66 -8.69 0.74 -8.37
CA LEU A 66 -9.80 0.05 -7.71
C LEU A 66 -10.99 1.01 -7.45
N PRO A 67 -12.22 0.49 -7.40
CA PRO A 67 -13.37 1.22 -6.85
C PRO A 67 -13.14 1.69 -5.41
N LYS A 68 -13.71 2.83 -5.02
CA LYS A 68 -13.54 3.45 -3.70
C LYS A 68 -13.79 2.52 -2.52
N GLU A 69 -14.85 1.72 -2.58
CA GLU A 69 -15.19 0.77 -1.53
C GLU A 69 -14.08 -0.30 -1.36
N GLN A 70 -13.51 -0.77 -2.48
CA GLN A 70 -12.39 -1.71 -2.45
C GLN A 70 -11.09 -1.04 -1.99
N GLN A 71 -10.86 0.22 -2.37
CA GLN A 71 -9.75 1.01 -1.84
C GLN A 71 -9.82 1.09 -0.32
N ASP A 72 -10.96 1.48 0.24
CA ASP A 72 -11.15 1.61 1.68
C ASP A 72 -10.96 0.28 2.42
N ALA A 73 -11.57 -0.81 1.93
CA ALA A 73 -11.41 -2.12 2.53
C ALA A 73 -9.94 -2.59 2.52
N THR A 74 -9.26 -2.43 1.38
CA THR A 74 -7.85 -2.83 1.22
C THR A 74 -6.93 -2.00 2.11
N CYS A 75 -7.09 -0.68 2.11
CA CYS A 75 -6.26 0.22 2.89
C CYS A 75 -6.52 0.11 4.40
N LYS A 76 -7.75 -0.19 4.82
CA LYS A 76 -8.06 -0.46 6.21
C LYS A 76 -7.32 -1.70 6.71
N GLN A 77 -7.42 -2.80 5.98
CA GLN A 77 -6.71 -4.03 6.31
C GLN A 77 -5.19 -3.82 6.32
N ALA A 78 -4.66 -3.14 5.30
CA ALA A 78 -3.23 -2.84 5.22
C ALA A 78 -2.77 -1.96 6.39
N LYS A 79 -3.57 -0.98 6.81
CA LYS A 79 -3.28 -0.11 7.95
C LYS A 79 -3.26 -0.88 9.27
N GLU A 80 -4.19 -1.81 9.48
CA GLU A 80 -4.22 -2.66 10.68
C GLU A 80 -2.97 -3.54 10.77
N MET A 81 -2.56 -4.15 9.66
CA MET A 81 -1.29 -4.90 9.61
C MET A 81 -0.07 -3.99 9.82
N PHE A 82 -0.08 -2.81 9.22
CA PHE A 82 1.02 -1.87 9.29
C PHE A 82 1.19 -1.28 10.70
N ALA A 83 0.11 -1.15 11.47
CA ALA A 83 0.19 -0.75 12.87
C ALA A 83 1.10 -1.68 13.69
N GLN A 84 1.12 -2.99 13.40
CA GLN A 84 2.02 -3.94 14.05
C GLN A 84 3.49 -3.70 13.67
N VAL A 85 3.75 -3.33 12.41
CA VAL A 85 5.11 -2.98 11.94
C VAL A 85 5.59 -1.72 12.66
N MET A 86 4.74 -0.69 12.73
CA MET A 86 5.07 0.56 13.45
C MET A 86 5.33 0.31 14.94
N GLU A 87 4.56 -0.55 15.58
CA GLU A 87 4.80 -1.01 16.96
C GLU A 87 6.16 -1.69 17.12
N GLN A 88 6.54 -2.57 16.19
CA GLN A 88 7.85 -3.23 16.22
C GLN A 88 8.99 -2.22 16.04
N MET A 89 8.84 -1.28 15.11
CA MET A 89 9.82 -0.22 14.90
C MET A 89 10.00 0.68 16.11
N LYS A 90 8.91 1.00 16.84
CA LYS A 90 8.99 1.69 18.14
C LYS A 90 9.79 0.90 19.16
N LYS A 91 9.55 -0.42 19.27
CA LYS A 91 10.31 -1.31 20.18
C LYS A 91 11.80 -1.37 19.81
N GLN A 92 12.13 -1.21 18.53
CA GLN A 92 13.51 -1.16 18.03
C GLN A 92 14.16 0.23 18.14
N GLY A 93 13.44 1.25 18.63
CA GLY A 93 13.94 2.61 18.76
C GLY A 93 14.08 3.37 17.44
N LEU A 94 13.54 2.83 16.34
CA LEU A 94 13.53 3.48 15.02
C LEU A 94 12.44 4.55 14.92
N LEU A 95 11.35 4.38 15.68
CA LEU A 95 10.28 5.38 15.81
C LEU A 95 10.21 5.86 17.25
N LYS A 96 10.02 7.18 17.43
CA LYS A 96 9.79 7.81 18.73
C LYS A 96 8.30 7.79 19.12
#